data_AF-A0A9X8DU10-F1
#
_entry.id   AF-A0A9X8DU10-F1
#
_cell.length_a   1.000
_cell.length_b   1.000
_cell.length_c   1.000
_cell.angle_alpha   90.00
_cell.angle_beta   90.00
_cell.angle_gamma   90.00
#
_symmetry.space_group_name_H-M   'P 1'
#
loop_
_entity.id
_entity.type
_entity.pdbx_description
1 polymer ?
#
loop_
_entity_poly.entity_id
_entity_poly.type
_entity_poly.pdbx_seq_one_letter_code
_entity_poly.pdbx_strand_id
1 'polypeptide(L)'
;MESMRSDIKPENILLHKTSIKLADFGLAKRITDPSGHFQKGCGTPEYAAPELLYGRPYGTKSDLFSLGVVMYVLLFGNFPFTVASAAALQRLDRFSDGEDIRDMSCLHPSNPIWNTVSAQAQEVLRGLLAVDPTDRYSASDLLAHRWLTQGNVTPSAGYDVEPTLANNDDSVRIQNCIEMGFAELICRGFEVLKHNQNGKTSHAHRTTLRYDVATHSVSWTPASTLHQHPRKHFKVHPRTIFLKDVVAVASGCDASRAFAKMKHQTIKDDHCLSLVTESRTLDLETETKGQQTYLVEGLTRLVQMAKQPTLPNVQGNVISTK
;
A
#
# COMPACT_ATOMS: atom_id res chain seq x y z
N MET A 1 -27.44 5.84 14.99
CA MET A 1 -26.65 5.57 16.21
C MET A 1 -25.20 5.80 15.83
N GLU A 2 -24.55 6.78 16.42
CA GLU A 2 -23.21 7.24 15.98
C GLU A 2 -22.10 6.47 16.72
N SER A 3 -21.13 5.99 15.94
CA SER A 3 -19.93 5.31 16.43
C SER A 3 -18.71 6.05 15.92
N MET A 4 -17.78 6.36 16.82
CA MET A 4 -16.48 6.94 16.49
C MET A 4 -15.42 5.83 16.44
N ARG A 5 -14.46 5.97 15.53
CA ARG A 5 -13.46 4.94 15.25
C ARG A 5 -12.11 5.17 15.93
N SER A 6 -11.69 6.42 16.07
CA SER A 6 -10.50 6.86 16.83
C SER A 6 -9.13 6.37 16.32
N ASP A 7 -9.06 5.65 15.19
CA ASP A 7 -7.80 5.18 14.59
C ASP A 7 -7.90 5.08 13.05
N ILE A 8 -8.37 6.16 12.43
CA ILE A 8 -8.32 6.34 10.97
C ILE A 8 -6.86 6.67 10.59
N LYS A 9 -6.21 5.74 9.89
CA LYS A 9 -4.85 5.84 9.39
C LYS A 9 -4.64 4.88 8.21
N PRO A 10 -3.61 5.06 7.36
CA PRO A 10 -3.41 4.23 6.17
C PRO A 10 -3.36 2.73 6.48
N GLU A 11 -2.77 2.33 7.61
CA GLU A 11 -2.63 0.93 8.03
C GLU A 11 -3.99 0.23 8.26
N ASN A 12 -5.01 1.02 8.59
CA ASN A 12 -6.37 0.54 8.89
C ASN A 12 -7.33 0.73 7.70
N ILE A 13 -6.84 1.17 6.55
CA ILE A 13 -7.58 1.33 5.30
C ILE A 13 -7.10 0.26 4.32
N LEU A 14 -7.86 -0.82 4.20
CA LEU A 14 -7.51 -1.97 3.39
C LEU A 14 -8.07 -1.84 1.97
N LEU A 15 -7.25 -2.18 0.99
CA LEU A 15 -7.67 -2.34 -0.39
C LEU A 15 -7.94 -3.82 -0.66
N HIS A 16 -9.12 -4.13 -1.20
CA HIS A 16 -9.45 -5.48 -1.66
C HIS A 16 -10.24 -5.39 -2.97
N LYS A 17 -9.60 -5.82 -4.05
CA LYS A 17 -10.13 -5.71 -5.42
C LYS A 17 -10.49 -4.26 -5.73
N THR A 18 -11.77 -3.94 -5.89
CA THR A 18 -12.28 -2.59 -6.16
C THR A 18 -12.88 -1.92 -4.92
N SER A 19 -12.72 -2.54 -3.74
CA SER A 19 -13.32 -2.05 -2.50
C SER A 19 -12.26 -1.53 -1.53
N ILE A 20 -12.57 -0.38 -0.92
CA ILE A 20 -11.85 0.18 0.21
C ILE A 20 -12.61 -0.21 1.48
N LYS A 21 -11.92 -0.80 2.45
CA LYS A 21 -12.52 -1.30 3.69
C LYS A 21 -11.76 -0.76 4.89
N LEU A 22 -12.50 -0.28 5.88
CA LEU A 22 -11.92 0.04 7.18
C LEU A 22 -11.77 -1.25 8.00
N ALA A 23 -10.62 -1.43 8.64
CA ALA A 23 -10.29 -2.62 9.44
C ALA A 23 -9.65 -2.23 10.77
N ASP A 24 -9.76 -3.06 11.79
CA ASP A 24 -9.44 -2.73 13.19
C ASP A 24 -10.46 -1.74 13.79
N PHE A 25 -11.37 -2.28 14.59
CA PHE A 25 -12.37 -1.52 15.35
C PHE A 25 -12.09 -1.62 16.86
N GLY A 26 -10.87 -2.03 17.26
CA GLY A 26 -10.52 -2.25 18.66
C GLY A 26 -10.62 -0.99 19.53
N LEU A 27 -10.51 0.18 18.89
CA LEU A 27 -10.65 1.50 19.53
C LEU A 27 -11.99 2.18 19.24
N ALA A 28 -12.88 1.53 18.47
CA ALA A 28 -14.17 2.11 18.12
C ALA A 28 -15.10 2.17 19.34
N LYS A 29 -15.74 3.31 19.54
CA LYS A 29 -16.62 3.56 20.68
C LYS A 29 -17.97 4.05 20.20
N ARG A 30 -19.02 3.51 20.81
CA ARG A 30 -20.36 4.11 20.72
C ARG A 30 -20.36 5.39 21.53
N ILE A 31 -20.73 6.49 20.90
CA ILE A 31 -20.91 7.76 21.60
C ILE A 31 -22.22 7.60 22.41
N THR A 32 -22.06 7.20 23.67
CA THR A 32 -23.18 6.97 24.61
C THR A 32 -23.30 8.10 25.63
N ASP A 33 -22.24 8.89 25.81
CA ASP A 33 -22.21 10.05 26.69
C ASP A 33 -21.29 11.14 26.07
N PRO A 34 -21.81 12.35 25.76
CA PRO A 34 -21.02 13.49 25.31
C PRO A 34 -20.00 14.01 26.34
N SER A 35 -20.16 13.64 27.62
CA SER A 35 -19.34 14.10 28.75
C SER A 35 -18.24 13.12 29.18
N GLY A 36 -18.12 11.99 28.47
CA GLY A 36 -17.14 10.95 28.77
C GLY A 36 -15.72 11.45 28.63
N HIS A 37 -15.05 11.70 29.76
CA HIS A 37 -13.61 11.88 29.82
C HIS A 37 -12.97 10.53 29.45
N PHE A 38 -12.10 10.52 28.44
CA PHE A 38 -11.41 9.29 28.03
C PHE A 38 -9.90 9.39 28.20
N GLN A 39 -9.30 8.20 28.34
CA GLN A 39 -7.86 8.00 28.52
C GLN A 39 -7.05 8.77 27.49
N LYS A 40 -6.16 9.66 27.98
CA LYS A 40 -5.05 10.20 27.19
C LYS A 40 -4.29 9.04 26.53
N GLY A 41 -3.99 9.17 25.24
CA GLY A 41 -3.10 8.27 24.52
C GLY A 41 -3.72 7.04 23.85
N CYS A 42 -5.03 7.00 23.59
CA CYS A 42 -5.60 5.99 22.68
C CYS A 42 -5.52 6.45 21.22
N GLY A 43 -5.12 5.55 20.31
CA GLY A 43 -4.96 5.82 18.87
C GLY A 43 -3.53 6.19 18.48
N THR A 44 -3.35 6.62 17.23
CA THR A 44 -2.05 7.01 16.67
C THR A 44 -1.91 8.55 16.70
N PRO A 45 -1.05 9.14 17.56
CA PRO A 45 -1.04 10.58 17.85
C PRO A 45 -0.93 11.49 16.61
N GLU A 46 -0.20 11.05 15.60
CA GLU A 46 0.03 11.77 14.35
C GLU A 46 -1.27 12.02 13.56
N TYR A 47 -2.28 11.15 13.71
CA TYR A 47 -3.59 11.25 13.05
C TYR A 47 -4.68 11.79 13.97
N ALA A 48 -4.43 11.87 15.27
CA ALA A 48 -5.45 12.25 16.25
C ALA A 48 -5.86 13.72 16.12
N ALA A 49 -7.15 14.00 16.29
CA ALA A 49 -7.67 15.35 16.35
C ALA A 49 -7.14 16.11 17.59
N PRO A 50 -7.00 17.44 17.55
CA PRO A 50 -6.47 18.21 18.69
C PRO A 50 -7.25 17.93 19.97
N GLU A 51 -8.58 17.88 19.92
CA GLU A 51 -9.41 17.61 21.08
C GLU A 51 -9.13 16.24 21.74
N LEU A 52 -8.74 15.23 20.96
CA LEU A 52 -8.36 13.92 21.50
C LEU A 52 -6.99 13.95 22.19
N LEU A 53 -6.05 14.70 21.62
CA LEU A 53 -4.70 14.87 22.15
C LEU A 53 -4.72 15.54 23.54
N TYR A 54 -5.59 16.55 23.71
CA TYR A 54 -5.70 17.30 24.96
C TYR A 54 -6.80 16.80 25.91
N GLY A 55 -7.48 15.68 25.59
CA GLY A 55 -8.53 15.12 26.46
C GLY A 55 -9.77 16.01 26.59
N ARG A 56 -10.08 16.81 25.57
CA ARG A 56 -11.28 17.65 25.48
C ARG A 56 -12.48 16.83 24.96
N PRO A 57 -13.72 17.33 25.09
CA PRO A 57 -14.89 16.69 24.48
C PRO A 57 -14.69 16.50 22.98
N TYR A 58 -15.06 15.32 22.49
CA TYR A 58 -14.83 14.90 21.11
C TYR A 58 -16.07 14.21 20.54
N GLY A 59 -16.08 13.98 19.24
CA GLY A 59 -17.20 13.31 18.56
C GLY A 59 -16.81 12.71 17.23
N THR A 60 -17.80 12.36 16.41
CA THR A 60 -17.56 11.77 15.07
C THR A 60 -16.66 12.65 14.18
N LYS A 61 -16.70 13.98 14.34
CA LYS A 61 -15.83 14.92 13.63
C LYS A 61 -14.34 14.75 13.93
N SER A 62 -13.96 14.07 15.01
CA SER A 62 -12.55 13.74 15.27
C SER A 62 -12.00 12.73 14.26
N ASP A 63 -12.82 11.78 13.79
CA ASP A 63 -12.44 10.85 12.71
C ASP A 63 -12.23 11.60 11.38
N LEU A 64 -12.95 12.71 11.16
CA LEU A 64 -12.81 13.54 9.96
C LEU A 64 -11.49 14.32 9.96
N PHE A 65 -11.00 14.71 11.14
CA PHE A 65 -9.65 15.26 11.25
C PHE A 65 -8.60 14.23 10.83
N SER A 66 -8.70 13.02 11.37
CA SER A 66 -7.80 11.91 11.00
C SER A 66 -7.86 11.60 9.51
N LEU A 67 -9.05 11.64 8.90
CA LEU A 67 -9.21 11.53 7.44
C LEU A 67 -8.50 12.67 6.69
N GLY A 68 -8.53 13.90 7.20
CA GLY A 68 -7.77 15.01 6.67
C GLY A 68 -6.26 14.76 6.68
N VAL A 69 -5.72 14.21 7.78
CA VAL A 69 -4.30 13.83 7.85
C VAL A 69 -3.97 12.75 6.82
N VAL A 70 -4.82 11.72 6.70
CA VAL A 70 -4.66 10.67 5.68
C VAL A 70 -4.67 11.26 4.27
N MET A 71 -5.64 12.12 3.96
CA MET A 71 -5.74 12.77 2.65
C MET A 71 -4.49 13.58 2.33
N TYR A 72 -3.95 14.34 3.30
CA TYR A 72 -2.69 15.06 3.10
C TYR A 72 -1.53 14.10 2.81
N VAL A 73 -1.39 13.02 3.60
CA VAL A 73 -0.34 12.01 3.38
C VAL A 73 -0.45 11.38 1.99
N LEU A 74 -1.67 11.13 1.50
CA LEU A 74 -1.88 10.61 0.14
C LEU A 74 -1.50 11.61 -0.96
N LEU A 75 -1.70 12.91 -0.73
CA LEU A 75 -1.38 13.96 -1.71
C LEU A 75 0.12 14.28 -1.77
N PHE A 76 0.82 14.25 -0.63
CA PHE A 76 2.18 14.78 -0.51
C PHE A 76 3.22 13.76 -0.02
N GLY A 77 2.80 12.56 0.38
CA GLY A 77 3.69 11.50 0.87
C GLY A 77 4.29 11.73 2.25
N ASN A 78 3.90 12.81 2.96
CA ASN A 78 4.40 13.18 4.29
C ASN A 78 3.25 13.74 5.14
N PHE A 79 3.47 13.91 6.45
CA PHE A 79 2.47 14.51 7.34
C PHE A 79 2.29 16.02 7.10
N PRO A 80 1.11 16.59 7.45
CA PRO A 80 0.82 18.03 7.31
C PRO A 80 1.52 18.92 8.33
N PHE A 81 2.51 18.40 9.06
CA PHE A 81 3.21 19.13 10.10
C PHE A 81 4.69 18.75 10.15
N THR A 82 5.47 19.61 10.81
CA THR A 82 6.93 19.44 10.88
C THR A 82 7.33 18.18 11.64
N VAL A 83 8.54 17.68 11.39
CA VAL A 83 9.16 16.58 12.16
C VAL A 83 9.25 16.94 13.65
N ALA A 84 9.46 18.21 13.97
CA ALA A 84 9.46 18.69 15.35
C ALA A 84 8.09 18.53 16.00
N SER A 85 6.99 18.90 15.31
CA SER A 85 5.63 18.66 15.78
C SER A 85 5.35 17.16 15.95
N ALA A 86 5.77 16.31 15.01
CA ALA A 86 5.61 14.86 15.14
C ALA A 86 6.32 14.31 16.39
N ALA A 87 7.57 14.72 16.63
CA ALA A 87 8.33 14.33 17.81
C ALA A 87 7.74 14.90 19.11
N ALA A 88 7.07 16.05 19.07
CA ALA A 88 6.40 16.63 20.22
C ALA A 88 5.10 15.88 20.56
N LEU A 89 4.33 15.44 19.55
CA LEU A 89 3.12 14.62 19.72
C LEU A 89 3.43 13.29 20.45
N GLN A 90 4.59 12.69 20.20
CA GLN A 90 5.03 11.46 20.88
C GLN A 90 5.35 11.67 22.37
N ARG A 91 5.48 12.91 22.84
CA ARG A 91 5.81 13.27 24.23
C ARG A 91 4.66 14.02 24.91
N LEU A 92 3.44 13.89 24.38
CA LEU A 92 2.29 14.66 24.84
C LEU A 92 1.84 14.27 26.26
N ASP A 93 2.21 13.09 26.75
CA ASP A 93 2.07 12.67 28.15
C ASP A 93 2.69 13.69 29.14
N ARG A 94 3.66 14.49 28.67
CA ARG A 94 4.36 15.53 29.45
C ARG A 94 3.73 16.92 29.39
N PHE A 95 2.70 17.12 28.57
CA PHE A 95 2.04 18.41 28.39
C PHE A 95 0.59 18.33 28.89
N SER A 96 0.28 19.16 29.89
CA SER A 96 -1.07 19.35 30.43
C SER A 96 -1.62 20.68 29.91
N ASP A 97 -2.71 20.59 29.16
CA ASP A 97 -3.51 21.69 28.58
C ASP A 97 -2.75 22.62 27.62
N GLY A 98 -3.18 22.63 26.35
CA GLY A 98 -2.56 23.47 25.33
C GLY A 98 -3.40 23.62 24.07
N GLU A 99 -3.01 24.57 23.23
CA GLU A 99 -3.44 24.69 21.84
C GLU A 99 -2.72 23.65 20.97
N ASP A 100 -3.25 23.38 19.77
CA ASP A 100 -2.65 22.44 18.82
C ASP A 100 -1.20 22.82 18.51
N ILE A 101 -0.26 21.94 18.86
CA ILE A 101 1.19 22.15 18.71
C ILE A 101 1.70 21.87 17.28
N ARG A 102 0.81 21.48 16.36
CA ARG A 102 1.16 21.19 14.97
C ARG A 102 1.33 22.47 14.17
N ASP A 103 2.50 22.61 13.57
CA ASP A 103 2.74 23.63 12.56
C ASP A 103 2.21 23.15 11.20
N MET A 104 1.02 23.63 10.83
CA MET A 104 0.34 23.31 9.57
C MET A 104 0.60 24.34 8.47
N SER A 105 1.71 25.11 8.56
CA SER A 105 2.09 26.14 7.57
C SER A 105 2.24 25.60 6.15
N CYS A 106 2.39 24.28 5.97
CA CYS A 106 2.37 23.64 4.66
C CYS A 106 1.05 23.83 3.89
N LEU A 107 -0.06 24.12 4.58
CA LEU A 107 -1.38 24.40 3.97
C LEU A 107 -1.55 25.87 3.55
N HIS A 108 -0.54 26.70 3.79
CA HIS A 108 -0.58 28.12 3.50
C HIS A 108 -0.50 28.37 1.98
N PRO A 109 -1.28 29.32 1.40
CA PRO A 109 -1.25 29.63 -0.02
C PRO A 109 0.12 30.05 -0.57
N SER A 110 1.05 30.50 0.29
CA SER A 110 2.41 30.82 -0.12
C SER A 110 3.28 29.60 -0.37
N ASN A 111 2.85 28.40 0.05
CA ASN A 111 3.57 27.16 -0.23
C ASN A 111 3.39 26.78 -1.71
N PRO A 112 4.45 26.75 -2.54
CA PRO A 112 4.32 26.41 -3.96
C PRO A 112 3.77 25.00 -4.20
N ILE A 113 4.11 24.05 -3.32
CA ILE A 113 3.64 22.66 -3.43
C ILE A 113 2.12 22.61 -3.20
N TRP A 114 1.61 23.39 -2.24
CA TRP A 114 0.18 23.47 -1.96
C TRP A 114 -0.63 23.96 -3.17
N ASN A 115 -0.06 24.87 -3.94
CA ASN A 115 -0.69 25.42 -5.15
C ASN A 115 -0.79 24.43 -6.32
N THR A 116 -0.16 23.26 -6.22
CA THR A 116 -0.34 22.18 -7.21
C THR A 116 -1.64 21.39 -7.01
N VAL A 117 -2.27 21.50 -5.84
CA VAL A 117 -3.54 20.84 -5.50
C VAL A 117 -4.73 21.69 -5.96
N SER A 118 -5.77 21.04 -6.50
CA SER A 118 -6.97 21.75 -6.96
C SER A 118 -7.66 22.52 -5.83
N ALA A 119 -8.27 23.66 -6.17
CA ALA A 119 -8.93 24.53 -5.19
C ALA A 119 -9.99 23.78 -4.36
N GLN A 120 -10.72 22.85 -4.97
CA GLN A 120 -11.73 22.03 -4.31
C GLN A 120 -11.12 21.02 -3.33
N ALA A 121 -9.98 20.41 -3.67
CA ALA A 121 -9.26 19.53 -2.75
C ALA A 121 -8.65 20.31 -1.58
N GLN A 122 -8.13 21.51 -1.86
CA GLN A 122 -7.61 22.42 -0.84
C GLN A 122 -8.70 22.84 0.16
N GLU A 123 -9.90 23.15 -0.33
CA GLU A 123 -11.08 23.50 0.48
C GLU A 123 -11.48 22.34 1.40
N VAL A 124 -11.60 21.13 0.83
CA VAL A 124 -11.87 19.90 1.60
C VAL A 124 -10.83 19.70 2.70
N LEU A 125 -9.56 19.79 2.36
CA LEU A 125 -8.49 19.48 3.31
C LEU A 125 -8.44 20.48 4.47
N ARG A 126 -8.67 21.77 4.20
CA ARG A 126 -8.79 22.79 5.25
C ARG A 126 -10.02 22.56 6.13
N GLY A 127 -11.16 22.20 5.55
CA GLY A 127 -12.38 21.88 6.30
C GLY A 127 -12.27 20.62 7.15
N LEU A 128 -11.48 19.62 6.72
CA LEU A 128 -11.19 18.43 7.54
C LEU A 128 -10.19 18.71 8.66
N LEU A 129 -9.17 19.54 8.39
CA LEU A 129 -8.09 19.85 9.34
C LEU A 129 -8.38 21.08 10.22
N ALA A 130 -9.63 21.54 10.29
CA ALA A 130 -10.03 22.61 11.19
C ALA A 130 -9.80 22.20 12.66
N VAL A 131 -9.13 23.06 13.42
CA VAL A 131 -8.79 22.81 14.84
C VAL A 131 -10.05 22.73 15.68
N ASP A 132 -10.98 23.67 15.51
CA ASP A 132 -12.29 23.63 16.17
C ASP A 132 -13.21 22.60 15.50
N PRO A 133 -13.73 21.59 16.22
CA PRO A 133 -14.72 20.67 15.69
C PRO A 133 -15.99 21.33 15.15
N THR A 134 -16.37 22.54 15.59
CA THR A 134 -17.58 23.21 15.05
C THR A 134 -17.40 23.61 13.59
N ASP A 135 -16.21 24.10 13.25
CA ASP A 135 -15.83 24.55 11.90
C ASP A 135 -15.47 23.38 10.98
N ARG A 136 -15.19 22.21 11.58
CA ARG A 136 -14.78 21.01 10.87
C ARG A 136 -15.93 20.38 10.10
N TYR A 137 -15.67 19.92 8.89
CA TYR A 137 -16.66 19.18 8.10
C TYR A 137 -17.13 17.92 8.80
N SER A 138 -18.44 17.67 8.73
CA SER A 138 -19.01 16.35 8.98
C SER A 138 -18.84 15.45 7.77
N ALA A 139 -19.08 14.14 7.95
CA ALA A 139 -19.10 13.19 6.83
C ALA A 139 -20.17 13.56 5.78
N SER A 140 -21.31 14.09 6.21
CA SER A 140 -22.37 14.54 5.31
C SER A 140 -21.97 15.76 4.50
N ASP A 141 -21.31 16.75 5.13
CA ASP A 141 -20.79 17.93 4.42
C ASP A 141 -19.78 17.52 3.35
N LEU A 142 -18.86 16.61 3.70
CA LEU A 142 -17.85 16.10 2.78
C LEU A 142 -18.48 15.37 1.60
N LEU A 143 -19.42 14.46 1.84
CA LEU A 143 -20.11 13.69 0.79
C LEU A 143 -20.93 14.57 -0.15
N ALA A 144 -21.41 15.73 0.31
CA ALA A 144 -22.11 16.70 -0.52
C ALA A 144 -21.14 17.63 -1.28
N HIS A 145 -19.87 17.69 -0.88
CA HIS A 145 -18.92 18.65 -1.43
C HIS A 145 -18.63 18.40 -2.91
N ARG A 146 -18.53 19.48 -3.69
CA ARG A 146 -18.28 19.47 -5.14
C ARG A 146 -17.05 18.67 -5.55
N TRP A 147 -16.06 18.57 -4.67
CA TRP A 147 -14.85 17.78 -4.93
C TRP A 147 -15.15 16.29 -5.12
N LEU A 148 -16.17 15.75 -4.44
CA LEU A 148 -16.61 14.36 -4.56
C LEU A 148 -17.80 14.20 -5.51
N THR A 149 -18.66 15.22 -5.61
CA THR A 149 -19.91 15.13 -6.38
C THR A 149 -19.80 15.57 -7.83
N GLN A 150 -18.81 16.40 -8.19
CA GLN A 150 -18.56 16.82 -9.57
C GLN A 150 -17.33 16.10 -10.11
N GLY A 151 -17.54 15.07 -10.92
CA GLY A 151 -16.44 14.36 -11.60
C GLY A 151 -15.66 15.30 -12.52
N ASN A 152 -14.33 15.30 -12.38
CA ASN A 152 -13.29 15.91 -13.23
C ASN A 152 -13.69 17.17 -14.01
N VAL A 153 -13.61 18.33 -13.37
CA VAL A 153 -13.25 19.55 -14.11
C VAL A 153 -11.73 19.48 -14.29
N THR A 154 -11.28 19.17 -15.50
CA THR A 154 -9.88 19.30 -15.90
C THR A 154 -9.38 20.72 -15.54
N PRO A 155 -8.23 20.88 -14.87
CA PRO A 155 -7.65 22.19 -14.68
C PRO A 155 -7.42 22.85 -16.03
N SER A 156 -8.09 23.97 -16.27
CA SER A 156 -7.74 24.87 -17.37
C SER A 156 -6.33 25.41 -17.09
N ALA A 157 -5.47 25.27 -18.10
CA ALA A 157 -4.14 25.85 -18.27
C ALA A 157 -2.94 25.11 -17.63
N GLY A 158 -2.07 24.55 -18.49
CA GLY A 158 -0.62 24.72 -18.32
C GLY A 158 0.31 23.51 -18.44
N TYR A 159 -0.19 22.28 -18.53
CA TYR A 159 0.69 21.11 -18.72
C TYR A 159 0.13 20.19 -19.82
N ASP A 160 0.81 20.20 -20.97
CA ASP A 160 0.62 19.22 -22.04
C ASP A 160 1.11 17.84 -21.56
N VAL A 161 0.29 17.18 -20.76
CA VAL A 161 0.29 15.72 -20.66
C VAL A 161 -1.09 15.32 -21.13
N GLU A 162 -1.18 14.76 -22.34
CA GLU A 162 -2.41 14.10 -22.80
C GLU A 162 -2.91 13.17 -21.69
N PRO A 163 -4.08 13.42 -21.08
CA PRO A 163 -4.70 12.42 -20.24
C PRO A 163 -5.36 11.43 -21.19
N THR A 164 -4.57 10.50 -21.75
CA THR A 164 -5.09 9.32 -22.46
C THR A 164 -5.68 8.32 -21.47
N LEU A 165 -6.65 8.74 -20.66
CA LEU A 165 -7.43 7.85 -19.80
C LEU A 165 -8.87 8.35 -19.71
N ALA A 166 -9.55 8.29 -20.85
CA ALA A 166 -11.01 8.23 -20.87
C ALA A 166 -11.44 6.91 -20.21
N ASN A 167 -11.65 6.95 -18.89
CA ASN A 167 -12.71 6.27 -18.13
C ASN A 167 -12.44 6.45 -16.64
N ASN A 168 -13.36 7.14 -15.95
CA ASN A 168 -13.48 7.15 -14.49
C ASN A 168 -13.83 5.74 -13.99
N ASP A 169 -12.86 4.84 -13.93
CA ASP A 169 -13.03 3.58 -13.23
C ASP A 169 -12.07 3.55 -12.05
N ASP A 170 -12.58 3.88 -10.86
CA ASP A 170 -11.86 3.74 -9.59
C ASP A 170 -11.25 2.34 -9.46
N SER A 171 -11.84 1.34 -10.10
CA SER A 171 -11.29 -0.01 -10.18
C SER A 171 -9.89 -0.03 -10.78
N VAL A 172 -9.62 0.74 -11.85
CA VAL A 172 -8.29 0.81 -12.48
C VAL A 172 -7.28 1.47 -11.54
N ARG A 173 -7.67 2.55 -10.86
CA ARG A 173 -6.80 3.25 -9.90
C ARG A 173 -6.46 2.36 -8.71
N ILE A 174 -7.46 1.70 -8.12
CA ILE A 174 -7.26 0.76 -7.01
C ILE A 174 -6.40 -0.42 -7.49
N GLN A 175 -6.62 -0.89 -8.71
CA GLN A 175 -5.83 -1.96 -9.31
C GLN A 175 -4.36 -1.55 -9.48
N ASN A 176 -4.08 -0.33 -9.94
CA ASN A 176 -2.72 0.23 -9.99
C ASN A 176 -2.10 0.34 -8.59
N CYS A 177 -2.86 0.76 -7.57
CA CYS A 177 -2.38 0.80 -6.19
C CYS A 177 -2.04 -0.59 -5.66
N ILE A 178 -2.86 -1.60 -5.95
CA ILE A 178 -2.60 -3.00 -5.59
C ILE A 178 -1.33 -3.49 -6.30
N GLU A 179 -1.15 -3.15 -7.57
CA GLU A 179 0.03 -3.55 -8.35
C GLU A 179 1.32 -2.90 -7.85
N MET A 180 1.31 -1.59 -7.62
CA MET A 180 2.46 -0.89 -7.05
C MET A 180 2.77 -1.39 -5.64
N GLY A 181 1.74 -1.59 -4.81
CA GLY A 181 1.90 -2.13 -3.45
C GLY A 181 2.46 -3.55 -3.46
N PHE A 182 2.00 -4.39 -4.38
CA PHE A 182 2.56 -5.73 -4.59
C PHE A 182 4.02 -5.67 -5.02
N ALA A 183 4.34 -4.89 -6.07
CA ALA A 183 5.69 -4.75 -6.57
C ALA A 183 6.65 -4.27 -5.48
N GLU A 184 6.29 -3.20 -4.76
CA GLU A 184 7.06 -2.65 -3.65
C GLU A 184 7.28 -3.68 -2.53
N LEU A 185 6.24 -4.43 -2.15
CA LEU A 185 6.33 -5.50 -1.15
C LEU A 185 7.35 -6.56 -1.57
N ILE A 186 7.27 -7.05 -2.81
CA ILE A 186 8.20 -8.07 -3.30
C ILE A 186 9.60 -7.48 -3.50
N CYS A 187 9.76 -6.21 -3.88
CA CYS A 187 11.07 -5.55 -3.96
C CYS A 187 11.79 -5.53 -2.60
N ARG A 188 11.07 -5.23 -1.51
CA ARG A 188 11.62 -5.26 -0.14
C ARG A 188 11.99 -6.68 0.31
N GLY A 189 11.22 -7.64 -0.17
CA GLY A 189 11.46 -9.05 0.05
C GLY A 189 10.28 -9.71 0.75
N PHE A 190 9.84 -10.85 0.21
CA PHE A 190 8.71 -11.60 0.75
C PHE A 190 9.15 -13.02 1.11
N GLU A 191 8.92 -13.43 2.35
CA GLU A 191 9.32 -14.76 2.83
C GLU A 191 8.36 -15.85 2.35
N VAL A 192 8.93 -16.93 1.82
CA VAL A 192 8.20 -18.13 1.40
C VAL A 192 9.06 -19.37 1.66
N LEU A 193 8.42 -20.52 1.65
CA LEU A 193 9.12 -21.81 1.61
C LEU A 193 9.33 -22.20 0.16
N LYS A 194 10.58 -22.44 -0.24
CA LYS A 194 10.91 -22.93 -1.58
C LYS A 194 11.18 -24.43 -1.55
N HIS A 195 10.56 -25.13 -2.49
CA HIS A 195 10.72 -26.55 -2.70
C HIS A 195 11.76 -26.83 -3.81
N ASN A 196 12.55 -27.89 -3.65
CA ASN A 196 13.58 -28.28 -4.62
C ASN A 196 13.10 -29.48 -5.45
N GLN A 197 13.30 -29.41 -6.78
CA GLN A 197 12.88 -30.46 -7.71
C GLN A 197 13.68 -31.77 -7.60
N ASN A 198 14.80 -31.78 -6.85
CA ASN A 198 15.79 -32.85 -6.92
C ASN A 198 15.39 -34.14 -6.16
N GLY A 199 14.23 -34.20 -5.51
CA GLY A 199 13.69 -35.44 -4.91
C GLY A 199 14.57 -36.14 -3.86
N LYS A 200 15.72 -35.55 -3.50
CA LYS A 200 16.71 -36.12 -2.57
C LYS A 200 16.66 -35.51 -1.18
N THR A 201 16.00 -34.36 -1.02
CA THR A 201 15.77 -33.72 0.28
C THR A 201 14.32 -33.26 0.33
N SER A 202 13.55 -33.82 1.27
CA SER A 202 12.14 -33.51 1.55
C SER A 202 11.92 -32.15 2.22
N HIS A 203 12.97 -31.34 2.37
CA HIS A 203 12.92 -30.11 3.16
C HIS A 203 12.79 -28.90 2.24
N ALA A 204 11.64 -28.23 2.36
CA ALA A 204 11.49 -26.86 1.93
C ALA A 204 12.48 -25.97 2.70
N HIS A 205 12.97 -24.90 2.06
CA HIS A 205 13.82 -23.93 2.73
C HIS A 205 13.15 -22.56 2.72
N ARG A 206 13.17 -21.88 3.87
CA ARG A 206 12.75 -20.48 3.95
C ARG A 206 13.68 -19.65 3.07
N THR A 207 13.08 -18.85 2.19
CA THR A 207 13.78 -17.96 1.29
C THR A 207 13.02 -16.65 1.17
N THR A 208 13.70 -15.61 0.74
CA THR A 208 13.12 -14.29 0.48
C THR A 208 13.05 -14.09 -1.02
N LEU A 209 11.85 -14.02 -1.58
CA LEU A 209 11.60 -13.61 -2.96
C LEU A 209 11.82 -12.11 -3.11
N ARG A 210 12.48 -11.71 -4.19
CA ARG A 210 12.68 -10.31 -4.57
C ARG A 210 12.35 -10.07 -6.03
N TYR A 211 11.66 -8.98 -6.29
CA TYR A 211 11.32 -8.52 -7.64
C TYR A 211 12.25 -7.37 -8.01
N ASP A 212 12.88 -7.48 -9.17
CA ASP A 212 13.73 -6.46 -9.75
C ASP A 212 12.95 -5.77 -10.87
N VAL A 213 12.62 -4.50 -10.65
CA VAL A 213 11.80 -3.69 -11.55
C VAL A 213 12.52 -3.44 -12.88
N ALA A 214 13.83 -3.21 -12.85
CA ALA A 214 14.61 -2.84 -14.03
C ALA A 214 14.74 -4.01 -15.03
N THR A 215 14.87 -5.22 -14.51
CA THR A 215 15.05 -6.44 -15.32
C THR A 215 13.78 -7.26 -15.48
N HIS A 216 12.68 -6.85 -14.82
CA HIS A 216 11.45 -7.63 -14.69
C HIS A 216 11.75 -9.08 -14.31
N SER A 217 12.48 -9.28 -13.21
CA SER A 217 12.90 -10.61 -12.78
C SER A 217 12.60 -10.88 -11.31
N VAL A 218 12.30 -12.13 -10.99
CA VAL A 218 12.11 -12.61 -9.62
C VAL A 218 13.31 -13.45 -9.21
N SER A 219 13.93 -13.08 -8.11
CA SER A 219 15.07 -13.77 -7.51
C SER A 219 14.77 -14.27 -6.09
N TRP A 220 15.59 -15.17 -5.57
CA TRP A 220 15.41 -15.68 -4.21
C TRP A 220 16.74 -15.91 -3.47
N THR A 221 16.71 -15.76 -2.15
CA THR A 221 17.90 -15.96 -1.31
C THR A 221 18.33 -17.44 -1.32
N PRO A 222 19.64 -17.72 -1.27
CA PRO A 222 20.11 -19.11 -1.20
C PRO A 222 19.67 -19.73 0.12
N ALA A 223 19.39 -21.03 0.12
CA ALA A 223 19.46 -21.80 1.36
C ALA A 223 20.89 -21.63 1.90
N SER A 224 21.04 -21.10 3.12
CA SER A 224 22.33 -21.00 3.77
C SER A 224 22.90 -22.41 3.95
N THR A 225 23.77 -22.87 3.05
CA THR A 225 24.66 -23.97 3.38
C THR A 225 25.71 -23.41 4.31
N LEU A 226 25.50 -23.62 5.61
CA LEU A 226 26.49 -23.51 6.69
C LEU A 226 27.64 -24.53 6.53
N HIS A 227 27.91 -25.01 5.31
CA HIS A 227 28.94 -25.99 5.01
C HIS A 227 29.85 -25.45 3.91
N GLN A 228 30.93 -24.85 4.38
CA GLN A 228 32.19 -24.74 3.66
C GLN A 228 32.67 -26.14 3.27
N HIS A 229 32.43 -26.58 2.04
CA HIS A 229 33.36 -27.49 1.35
C HIS A 229 33.22 -27.33 -0.17
N PRO A 230 34.26 -26.87 -0.87
CA PRO A 230 34.21 -26.62 -2.29
C PRO A 230 34.45 -27.93 -3.05
N ARG A 231 33.45 -28.82 -3.10
CA ARG A 231 33.52 -30.01 -3.97
C ARG A 231 32.16 -30.38 -4.56
N LYS A 232 31.90 -29.81 -5.74
CA LYS A 232 31.30 -30.43 -6.96
C LYS A 232 30.70 -29.33 -7.83
N HIS A 233 31.11 -29.29 -9.10
CA HIS A 233 30.48 -28.46 -10.14
C HIS A 233 29.05 -28.94 -10.39
N PHE A 234 28.10 -28.53 -9.55
CA PHE A 234 26.70 -28.59 -9.92
C PHE A 234 26.42 -27.44 -10.89
N LYS A 235 25.64 -27.70 -11.95
CA LYS A 235 25.02 -26.62 -12.75
C LYS A 235 24.08 -25.85 -11.83
N VAL A 236 24.58 -24.79 -11.20
CA VAL A 236 23.78 -23.89 -10.39
C VAL A 236 22.91 -23.12 -11.37
N HIS A 237 21.63 -23.46 -11.44
CA HIS A 237 20.70 -22.67 -12.22
C HIS A 237 20.63 -21.27 -11.60
N PRO A 238 20.61 -20.21 -12.42
CA PRO A 238 20.57 -18.84 -11.91
C PRO A 238 19.37 -18.69 -10.97
N ARG A 239 19.55 -18.06 -9.82
CA ARG A 239 18.49 -17.88 -8.80
C ARG A 239 17.50 -16.77 -9.16
N THR A 240 17.24 -16.63 -10.45
CA THR A 240 16.52 -15.51 -11.07
C THR A 240 15.69 -16.05 -12.22
N ILE A 241 14.39 -15.82 -12.22
CA ILE A 241 13.49 -16.06 -13.34
C ILE A 241 13.10 -14.70 -13.92
N PHE A 242 13.36 -14.49 -15.21
CA PHE A 242 12.83 -13.33 -15.91
C PHE A 242 11.35 -13.58 -16.19
N LEU A 243 10.51 -12.60 -15.88
CA LEU A 243 9.05 -12.75 -15.96
C LEU A 243 8.56 -12.93 -17.39
N LYS A 244 9.29 -12.40 -18.38
CA LYS A 244 9.03 -12.64 -19.80
C LYS A 244 9.10 -14.12 -20.20
N ASP A 245 9.90 -14.93 -19.48
CA ASP A 245 10.09 -16.35 -19.75
C ASP A 245 9.09 -17.24 -18.99
N VAL A 246 8.24 -16.65 -18.14
CA VAL A 246 7.21 -17.37 -17.38
C VAL A 246 6.05 -17.69 -18.30
N VAL A 247 5.73 -18.97 -18.46
CA VAL A 247 4.60 -19.45 -19.27
C VAL A 247 3.31 -19.45 -18.44
N ALA A 248 3.40 -19.82 -17.16
CA ALA A 248 2.26 -19.85 -16.26
C ALA A 248 2.66 -19.53 -14.81
N VAL A 249 1.76 -18.87 -14.09
CA VAL A 249 1.74 -18.80 -12.63
C VAL A 249 0.62 -19.72 -12.17
N ALA A 250 0.98 -20.84 -11.56
CA ALA A 250 0.02 -21.89 -11.23
C ALA A 250 -0.22 -21.93 -9.72
N SER A 251 -1.46 -22.22 -9.33
CA SER A 251 -1.85 -22.50 -7.95
C SER A 251 -1.95 -24.01 -7.73
N GLY A 252 -1.73 -24.45 -6.50
CA GLY A 252 -1.81 -25.85 -6.12
C GLY A 252 -0.52 -26.63 -6.35
N CYS A 253 -0.55 -27.88 -5.93
CA CYS A 253 0.52 -28.85 -6.05
C CYS A 253 0.58 -29.51 -7.44
N ASP A 254 -0.47 -29.43 -8.25
CA ASP A 254 -0.55 -30.17 -9.51
C ASP A 254 0.30 -29.57 -10.64
N ALA A 255 0.77 -28.34 -10.47
CA ALA A 255 1.51 -27.60 -11.48
C ALA A 255 2.93 -28.12 -11.76
N SER A 256 3.49 -28.92 -10.84
CA SER A 256 4.89 -29.36 -10.93
C SER A 256 5.06 -30.81 -10.50
N ARG A 257 5.93 -31.52 -11.24
CA ARG A 257 6.41 -32.86 -10.85
C ARG A 257 7.08 -32.87 -9.48
N ALA A 258 7.57 -31.73 -8.99
CA ALA A 258 8.17 -31.63 -7.67
C ALA A 258 7.15 -31.91 -6.57
N PHE A 259 6.02 -31.22 -6.59
CA PHE A 259 4.91 -31.45 -5.64
C PHE A 259 4.26 -32.82 -5.83
N ALA A 260 4.09 -33.30 -7.08
CA ALA A 260 3.55 -34.63 -7.35
C ALA A 260 4.38 -35.78 -6.74
N LYS A 261 5.71 -35.60 -6.61
CA LYS A 261 6.62 -36.54 -5.95
C LYS A 261 6.67 -36.38 -4.42
N MET A 262 6.13 -35.28 -3.90
CA MET A 262 6.17 -34.88 -2.49
C MET A 262 4.79 -35.02 -1.83
N LYS A 263 4.01 -36.07 -2.13
CA LYS A 263 2.77 -36.42 -1.41
C LYS A 263 3.04 -36.77 0.07
N HIS A 264 3.54 -35.81 0.85
CA HIS A 264 3.58 -35.82 2.30
C HIS A 264 2.29 -35.17 2.81
N GLN A 265 1.68 -35.75 3.85
CA GLN A 265 0.41 -35.32 4.45
C GLN A 265 0.41 -33.90 5.05
N THR A 266 1.53 -33.17 5.01
CA THR A 266 1.72 -31.87 5.68
C THR A 266 1.60 -30.66 4.77
N ILE A 267 1.74 -30.80 3.45
CA ILE A 267 1.65 -29.67 2.51
C ILE A 267 0.19 -29.50 2.09
N LYS A 268 -0.34 -28.30 2.30
CA LYS A 268 -1.71 -27.95 1.88
C LYS A 268 -1.70 -27.43 0.45
N ASP A 269 -2.50 -28.05 -0.41
CA ASP A 269 -2.60 -27.68 -1.83
C ASP A 269 -2.90 -26.18 -2.03
N ASP A 270 -3.81 -25.64 -1.22
CA ASP A 270 -4.21 -24.23 -1.27
C ASP A 270 -3.17 -23.25 -0.70
N HIS A 271 -1.99 -23.72 -0.28
CA HIS A 271 -0.84 -22.91 0.12
C HIS A 271 0.26 -22.88 -0.95
N CYS A 272 0.18 -23.75 -1.96
CA CYS A 272 1.23 -23.92 -2.96
C CYS A 272 1.01 -23.06 -4.20
N LEU A 273 2.10 -22.58 -4.78
CA LEU A 273 2.14 -21.96 -6.11
C LEU A 273 3.45 -22.26 -6.84
N SER A 274 3.43 -22.14 -8.17
CA SER A 274 4.58 -22.36 -9.03
C SER A 274 4.74 -21.28 -10.10
N LEU A 275 5.96 -20.78 -10.31
CA LEU A 275 6.35 -20.06 -11.52
C LEU A 275 6.92 -21.04 -12.53
N VAL A 276 6.21 -21.26 -13.64
CA VAL A 276 6.55 -22.24 -14.67
C VAL A 276 7.20 -21.53 -15.85
N THR A 277 8.43 -21.92 -16.21
CA THR A 277 9.08 -21.58 -17.47
C THR A 277 9.21 -22.83 -18.35
N GLU A 278 9.61 -22.68 -19.60
CA GLU A 278 9.85 -23.84 -20.49
C GLU A 278 10.98 -24.77 -19.99
N SER A 279 11.95 -24.20 -19.28
CA SER A 279 13.16 -24.91 -18.86
C SER A 279 13.14 -25.38 -17.40
N ARG A 280 12.30 -24.78 -16.55
CA ARG A 280 12.23 -25.12 -15.11
C ARG A 280 10.98 -24.56 -14.43
N THR A 281 10.79 -24.97 -13.17
CA THR A 281 9.69 -24.51 -12.33
C THR A 281 10.23 -24.07 -10.97
N LEU A 282 9.80 -22.91 -10.49
CA LEU A 282 10.04 -22.48 -9.11
C LEU A 282 8.80 -22.80 -8.27
N ASP A 283 8.95 -23.77 -7.37
CA ASP A 283 7.88 -24.27 -6.53
C ASP A 283 7.94 -23.65 -5.13
N LEU A 284 6.84 -23.05 -4.68
CA LEU A 284 6.74 -22.25 -3.47
C LEU A 284 5.54 -22.67 -2.61
N GLU A 285 5.69 -22.51 -1.31
CA GLU A 285 4.65 -22.72 -0.31
C GLU A 285 4.57 -21.48 0.60
N THR A 286 3.35 -21.08 0.89
CA THR A 286 3.01 -19.92 1.73
C THR A 286 2.47 -20.35 3.09
N GLU A 287 2.41 -19.42 4.04
CA GLU A 287 1.92 -19.73 5.39
C GLU A 287 0.38 -19.82 5.44
N THR A 288 -0.32 -19.16 4.50
CA THR A 288 -1.77 -19.15 4.42
C THR A 288 -2.27 -19.16 2.98
N LYS A 289 -3.47 -19.72 2.77
CA LYS A 289 -4.21 -19.60 1.49
C LYS A 289 -4.32 -18.16 0.98
N GLY A 290 -4.51 -17.19 1.88
CA GLY A 290 -4.61 -15.78 1.51
C GLY A 290 -3.32 -15.25 0.88
N GLN A 291 -2.16 -15.60 1.45
CA GLN A 291 -0.86 -15.26 0.88
C GLN A 291 -0.65 -15.93 -0.48
N GLN A 292 -1.05 -17.20 -0.64
CA GLN A 292 -0.98 -17.90 -1.92
C GLN A 292 -1.79 -17.18 -3.01
N THR A 293 -3.06 -16.86 -2.72
CA THR A 293 -3.93 -16.15 -3.66
C THR A 293 -3.34 -14.79 -4.03
N TYR A 294 -2.84 -14.04 -3.04
CA TYR A 294 -2.22 -12.73 -3.25
C TYR A 294 -0.95 -12.80 -4.12
N LEU A 295 -0.07 -13.77 -3.87
CA LEU A 295 1.13 -13.99 -4.68
C LEU A 295 0.79 -14.45 -6.11
N VAL A 296 -0.15 -15.37 -6.28
CA VAL A 296 -0.56 -15.86 -7.60
C VAL A 296 -1.11 -14.71 -8.44
N GLU A 297 -2.03 -13.91 -7.90
CA GLU A 297 -2.59 -12.76 -8.61
C GLU A 297 -1.52 -11.71 -8.93
N GLY A 298 -0.71 -11.32 -7.95
CA GLY A 298 0.33 -10.30 -8.14
C GLY A 298 1.43 -10.73 -9.12
N LEU A 299 1.94 -11.96 -9.01
CA LEU A 299 2.92 -12.50 -9.95
C LEU A 299 2.35 -12.63 -11.36
N THR A 300 1.09 -13.05 -11.51
CA THR A 300 0.42 -13.13 -12.81
C THR A 300 0.40 -11.77 -13.49
N ARG A 301 0.06 -10.70 -12.75
CA ARG A 301 0.06 -9.33 -13.27
C ARG A 301 1.45 -8.87 -13.67
N LEU A 302 2.47 -9.07 -12.84
CA LEU A 302 3.85 -8.71 -13.19
C LEU A 302 4.34 -9.46 -14.45
N VAL A 303 3.94 -10.73 -14.63
CA VAL A 303 4.22 -11.50 -15.84
C VAL A 303 3.53 -10.91 -17.07
N GLN A 304 2.26 -10.49 -16.95
CA GLN A 304 1.54 -9.83 -18.03
C GLN A 304 2.22 -8.51 -18.41
N MET A 305 2.59 -7.68 -17.42
CA MET A 305 3.30 -6.41 -17.64
C MET A 305 4.64 -6.62 -18.36
N ALA A 306 5.44 -7.60 -17.91
CA ALA A 306 6.74 -7.90 -18.51
C ALA A 306 6.66 -8.42 -19.96
N LYS A 307 5.48 -8.84 -20.41
CA LYS A 307 5.20 -9.31 -21.77
C LYS A 307 4.55 -8.27 -22.66
N GLN A 308 4.10 -7.13 -22.13
CA GLN A 308 3.56 -6.06 -22.95
C GLN A 308 4.69 -5.45 -23.80
N PRO A 309 4.44 -5.16 -25.09
CA PRO A 309 5.40 -4.41 -25.89
C PRO A 309 5.59 -3.04 -25.24
N THR A 310 6.83 -2.68 -24.89
CA THR A 310 7.15 -1.28 -24.60
C THR A 310 6.70 -0.45 -25.80
N LEU A 311 5.76 0.48 -25.61
CA LEU A 311 5.39 1.43 -26.64
C LEU A 311 6.68 2.05 -27.21
N PRO A 312 6.82 2.18 -28.54
CA PRO A 312 8.00 2.79 -29.12
C PRO A 312 8.14 4.19 -28.53
N ASN A 313 9.32 4.47 -27.96
CA ASN A 313 9.74 5.82 -27.59
C ASN A 313 9.37 6.75 -28.75
N VAL A 314 8.45 7.68 -28.52
CA VAL A 314 8.24 8.82 -29.41
C VAL A 314 9.57 9.58 -29.38
N GLN A 315 10.41 9.31 -30.38
CA GLN A 315 11.62 10.07 -30.62
C GLN A 315 11.21 11.53 -30.72
N GLY A 316 11.74 12.35 -29.81
CA GLY A 316 11.59 13.79 -29.88
C GLY A 316 12.05 14.27 -31.25
N ASN A 317 11.11 14.80 -32.03
CA ASN A 317 11.42 15.62 -33.18
C ASN A 317 12.18 16.84 -32.67
N VAL A 318 13.51 16.77 -32.72
CA VAL A 318 14.37 17.95 -32.65
C VAL A 318 14.07 18.75 -33.91
N ILE A 319 13.23 19.77 -33.77
CA ILE A 319 13.07 20.81 -34.78
C ILE A 319 14.41 21.54 -34.84
N SER A 320 15.21 21.20 -35.85
CA SER A 320 16.39 21.95 -36.24
C SER A 320 15.92 23.26 -36.89
N THR A 321 15.93 24.34 -36.12
CA THR A 321 15.85 25.69 -36.69
C THR A 321 17.24 26.11 -37.14
N LYS A 322 17.40 26.23 -38.46
CA LYS A 322 18.40 27.13 -39.07
C LYS A 322 17.95 28.57 -38.91
#